data_AF-A0A3B8MIU5-F1
#
_entry.id   AF-A0A3B8MIU5-F1
#
_cell.length_a   1.000
_cell.length_b   1.000
_cell.length_c   1.000
_cell.angle_alpha   90.00
_cell.angle_beta   90.00
_cell.angle_gamma   90.00
#
_symmetry.space_group_name_H-M   'P 1'
#
loop_
_entity.id
_entity.type
_entity.pdbx_description
1 polymer ?
#
loop_
_entity_poly.entity_id
_entity_poly.type
_entity_poly.pdbx_seq_one_letter_code
_entity_poly.pdbx_strand_id
1 'polypeptide(L)'
;MREKQIGSYRSYILEDEDLVVVMGEIDQHAELLKDSGFEQHEETGEWLGRGRHLYAMDPDTFFTLFSARDTGHPDLSAQATDGKDFYQVDALPIVVTEEGKDRIDELRALDLETRTFIDEGVSNFKVG
;
A
#
# COMPACT_ATOMS: atom_id res chain seq x y z
N MET A 1 0.95 4.98 12.70
CA MET A 1 0.65 5.88 11.56
C MET A 1 0.71 7.33 12.02
N ARG A 2 1.29 8.20 11.19
CA ARG A 2 1.42 9.64 11.48
C ARG A 2 0.59 10.48 10.51
N GLU A 3 -0.41 11.20 11.02
CA GLU A 3 -1.24 12.11 10.21
C GLU A 3 -0.41 13.23 9.57
N LYS A 4 -0.70 13.54 8.31
CA LYS A 4 -0.14 14.62 7.50
C LYS A 4 -1.28 15.27 6.70
N GLN A 5 -1.53 16.54 6.99
CA GLN A 5 -2.53 17.35 6.29
C GLN A 5 -1.98 17.81 4.93
N ILE A 6 -2.69 17.53 3.84
CA ILE A 6 -2.38 18.08 2.50
C ILE A 6 -3.63 18.81 1.98
N GLY A 7 -3.64 20.13 2.14
CA GLY A 7 -4.84 20.93 1.85
C GLY A 7 -6.02 20.51 2.73
N SER A 8 -7.15 20.16 2.11
CA SER A 8 -8.34 19.66 2.81
C SER A 8 -8.31 18.15 3.10
N TYR A 9 -7.34 17.42 2.56
CA TYR A 9 -7.29 15.97 2.68
C TYR A 9 -6.37 15.52 3.83
N ARG A 10 -6.81 14.49 4.55
CA ARG A 10 -5.97 13.79 5.52
C ARG A 10 -5.24 12.66 4.80
N SER A 11 -3.93 12.65 4.98
CA SER A 11 -3.08 11.53 4.58
C SER A 11 -2.34 11.03 5.81
N TYR A 12 -1.97 9.77 5.82
CA TYR A 12 -1.26 9.15 6.93
C TYR A 12 0.04 8.58 6.41
N ILE A 13 1.16 8.89 7.05
CA ILE A 13 2.42 8.22 6.76
C ILE A 13 2.42 6.90 7.51
N LEU A 14 2.70 5.82 6.78
CA LEU A 14 2.85 4.49 7.34
C LEU A 14 4.14 4.43 8.15
N GLU A 15 4.06 3.95 9.38
CA GLU A 15 5.19 3.73 10.27
C GLU A 15 5.57 2.23 10.29
N ASP A 16 6.81 1.95 10.69
CA ASP A 16 7.41 0.61 10.61
C ASP A 16 6.58 -0.49 11.28
N GLU A 17 5.95 -0.20 12.43
CA GLU A 17 5.21 -1.16 13.24
C GLU A 17 3.70 -1.20 12.95
N ASP A 18 3.22 -0.34 12.06
CA ASP A 18 1.79 -0.33 11.70
C ASP A 18 1.40 -1.67 11.09
N LEU A 19 0.27 -2.22 11.56
CA LEU A 19 -0.25 -3.48 11.03
C LEU A 19 -0.74 -3.24 9.60
N VAL A 20 -0.27 -4.09 8.68
CA VAL A 20 -0.68 -4.08 7.27
C VAL A 20 -1.40 -5.37 6.95
N VAL A 21 -2.57 -5.27 6.32
CA VAL A 21 -3.32 -6.37 5.73
C VAL A 21 -3.19 -6.29 4.22
N VAL A 22 -2.86 -7.40 3.56
CA VAL A 22 -2.76 -7.51 2.11
C VAL A 22 -3.93 -8.34 1.58
N MET A 23 -4.54 -7.87 0.49
CA MET A 23 -5.70 -8.50 -0.15
C MET A 23 -5.56 -8.43 -1.67
N GLY A 24 -6.29 -9.29 -2.40
CA GLY A 24 -6.27 -9.33 -3.87
C GLY A 24 -5.91 -10.74 -4.37
N GLU A 25 -5.10 -10.81 -5.41
CA GLU A 25 -4.64 -12.05 -6.04
C GLU A 25 -3.51 -12.74 -5.25
N ILE A 26 -3.74 -12.94 -3.95
CA ILE A 26 -2.76 -13.46 -2.98
C ILE A 26 -2.12 -14.77 -3.43
N ASP A 27 -2.91 -15.71 -3.96
CA ASP A 27 -2.43 -17.04 -4.35
C ASP A 27 -1.34 -16.97 -5.43
N GLN A 28 -1.32 -15.93 -6.26
CA GLN A 28 -0.32 -15.73 -7.31
C GLN A 28 0.99 -15.15 -6.78
N HIS A 29 0.95 -14.49 -5.61
CA HIS A 29 2.04 -13.68 -5.06
C HIS A 29 2.48 -14.11 -3.65
N ALA A 30 1.95 -15.22 -3.14
CA ALA A 30 2.16 -15.69 -1.77
C ALA A 30 3.64 -15.92 -1.40
N GLU A 31 4.46 -16.44 -2.31
CA GLU A 31 5.89 -16.64 -2.06
C GLU A 31 6.63 -15.31 -1.90
N LEU A 32 6.36 -14.35 -2.77
CA LEU A 32 6.95 -13.01 -2.72
C LEU A 32 6.53 -12.23 -1.47
N LEU A 33 5.27 -12.38 -1.04
CA LEU A 33 4.77 -11.82 0.21
C LEU A 33 5.51 -12.44 1.41
N LYS A 34 5.71 -13.75 1.43
CA LYS A 34 6.49 -14.44 2.49
C LYS A 34 7.94 -13.98 2.55
N ASP A 35 8.59 -13.86 1.39
CA ASP A 35 9.97 -13.37 1.30
C ASP A 35 10.10 -11.93 1.81
N SER A 36 9.03 -11.14 1.68
CA SER A 36 8.93 -9.79 2.22
C SER A 36 8.54 -9.74 3.71
N GLY A 37 8.29 -10.88 4.35
CA GLY A 37 7.96 -10.99 5.78
C GLY A 37 6.46 -10.93 6.11
N PHE A 38 5.58 -11.09 5.11
CA PHE A 38 4.15 -11.26 5.35
C PHE A 38 3.79 -12.71 5.64
N GLU A 39 2.79 -12.89 6.50
CA GLU A 39 2.35 -14.21 6.95
C GLU A 39 0.84 -14.32 6.87
N GLN A 40 0.34 -15.53 6.59
CA GLN A 40 -1.09 -15.80 6.64
C GLN A 40 -1.51 -16.07 8.08
N HIS A 41 -2.49 -15.33 8.58
CA HIS A 41 -3.07 -15.56 9.89
C HIS A 41 -3.88 -16.87 9.89
N GLU A 42 -3.57 -17.79 10.82
CA GLU A 42 -4.11 -19.16 10.81
C GLU A 42 -5.64 -19.22 10.94
N GLU A 43 -6.24 -18.30 11.70
CA GLU A 43 -7.68 -18.32 11.99
C GLU A 43 -8.51 -17.57 10.95
N THR A 44 -8.00 -16.46 10.43
CA THR A 44 -8.76 -15.57 9.52
C THR A 44 -8.40 -15.76 8.06
N GLY A 45 -7.24 -16.36 7.77
CA GLY A 45 -6.70 -16.51 6.41
C GLY A 45 -6.17 -15.22 5.81
N GLU A 46 -6.22 -14.10 6.54
CA GLU A 46 -5.72 -12.79 6.11
C GLU A 46 -4.20 -12.78 6.04
N TRP A 47 -3.66 -12.05 5.07
CA TRP A 47 -2.21 -11.88 4.94
C TRP A 47 -1.77 -10.63 5.64
N LEU A 48 -0.97 -10.80 6.69
CA LEU A 48 -0.60 -9.76 7.64
C LEU A 48 0.89 -9.48 7.59
N GLY A 49 1.25 -8.22 7.80
CA GLY A 49 2.62 -7.77 7.93
C GLY A 49 2.70 -6.45 8.67
N ARG A 50 3.83 -5.76 8.51
CA ARG A 50 4.13 -4.49 9.15
C ARG A 50 4.54 -3.46 8.11
N GLY A 51 4.44 -2.17 8.43
CA GLY A 51 4.88 -1.11 7.51
C GLY A 51 6.32 -1.31 7.02
N ARG A 52 7.23 -1.75 7.89
CA ARG A 52 8.62 -2.08 7.53
C ARG A 52 8.75 -3.16 6.46
N HIS A 53 7.79 -4.08 6.34
CA HIS A 53 7.80 -5.12 5.32
C HIS A 53 7.51 -4.55 3.93
N LEU A 54 6.64 -3.52 3.84
CA LEU A 54 6.46 -2.77 2.60
C LEU A 54 7.68 -1.90 2.27
N TYR A 55 8.29 -1.25 3.27
CA TYR A 55 9.51 -0.45 3.08
C TYR A 55 10.73 -1.28 2.65
N ALA A 56 10.78 -2.55 3.03
CA ALA A 56 11.85 -3.48 2.68
C ALA A 56 11.77 -4.00 1.24
N MET A 57 10.61 -3.86 0.58
CA MET A 57 10.46 -4.22 -0.83
C MET A 57 11.30 -3.27 -1.70
N ASP A 58 11.90 -3.82 -2.76
CA ASP A 58 12.43 -2.96 -3.80
C ASP A 58 11.26 -2.23 -4.52
N PRO A 59 11.49 -1.01 -5.02
CA PRO A 59 10.42 -0.22 -5.63
C PRO A 59 9.73 -0.90 -6.81
N ASP A 60 10.47 -1.63 -7.65
CA ASP A 60 9.89 -2.28 -8.83
C ASP A 60 8.93 -3.40 -8.43
N THR A 61 9.32 -4.24 -7.46
CA THR A 61 8.43 -5.23 -6.84
C THR A 61 7.19 -4.59 -6.24
N PHE A 62 7.34 -3.49 -5.50
CA PHE A 62 6.20 -2.79 -4.93
C PHE A 62 5.25 -2.29 -6.02
N PHE A 63 5.78 -1.69 -7.08
CA PHE A 63 4.96 -1.22 -8.20
C PHE A 63 4.25 -2.36 -8.93
N THR A 64 4.92 -3.49 -9.17
CA THR A 64 4.30 -4.65 -9.82
C THR A 64 3.12 -5.18 -8.99
N LEU A 65 3.25 -5.24 -7.67
CA LEU A 65 2.22 -5.81 -6.81
C LEU A 65 1.06 -4.86 -6.53
N PHE A 66 1.38 -3.63 -6.12
CA PHE A 66 0.41 -2.71 -5.53
C PHE A 66 0.00 -1.59 -6.48
N SER A 67 0.60 -1.50 -7.67
CA SER A 67 0.31 -0.44 -8.65
C SER A 67 -0.31 -0.98 -9.93
N ALA A 68 -1.25 -0.21 -10.46
CA ALA A 68 -1.87 -0.46 -11.77
C ALA A 68 -0.95 -0.11 -12.95
N ARG A 69 0.37 0.01 -12.74
CA ARG A 69 1.30 0.63 -13.69
C ARG A 69 1.37 -0.11 -15.02
N ASP A 70 1.32 -1.44 -14.98
CA ASP A 70 1.53 -2.28 -16.16
C ASP A 70 0.23 -2.90 -16.71
N THR A 71 -0.74 -3.18 -15.85
CA THR A 71 -1.97 -3.93 -16.17
C THR A 71 -3.25 -3.08 -16.10
N GLY A 72 -3.17 -1.84 -15.60
CA GLY A 72 -4.31 -0.95 -15.41
C GLY A 72 -5.15 -1.24 -14.16
N HIS A 73 -4.80 -2.26 -13.38
CA HIS A 73 -5.38 -2.59 -12.07
C HIS A 73 -4.31 -3.25 -11.19
N PRO A 74 -4.20 -2.93 -9.89
CA PRO A 74 -3.20 -3.56 -9.04
C PRO A 74 -3.62 -5.00 -8.70
N ASP A 75 -2.67 -5.93 -8.72
CA ASP A 75 -2.92 -7.34 -8.35
C ASP A 75 -3.24 -7.46 -6.86
N LEU A 76 -2.57 -6.64 -6.04
CA LEU A 76 -2.70 -6.59 -4.60
C LEU A 76 -3.07 -5.18 -4.11
N SER A 77 -3.73 -5.14 -2.97
CA SER A 77 -3.99 -3.92 -2.20
C SER A 77 -3.47 -4.11 -0.78
N ALA A 78 -2.87 -3.07 -0.22
CA ALA A 78 -2.43 -3.06 1.17
C ALA A 78 -3.26 -2.06 1.97
N GLN A 79 -3.72 -2.47 3.16
CA GLN A 79 -4.43 -1.60 4.10
C GLN A 79 -3.70 -1.57 5.42
N ALA A 80 -3.50 -0.37 5.96
CA ALA A 80 -2.96 -0.17 7.29
C ALA A 80 -4.10 0.12 8.27
N THR A 81 -3.92 -0.25 9.54
CA THR A 81 -4.88 0.08 10.59
C THR A 81 -4.20 0.68 11.82
N ASP A 82 -4.88 1.63 12.45
CA ASP A 82 -4.51 2.17 13.77
C ASP A 82 -5.25 1.46 14.92
N GLY A 83 -5.97 0.37 14.62
CA GLY A 83 -6.81 -0.37 15.57
C GLY A 83 -8.24 0.14 15.69
N LYS A 84 -8.58 1.24 15.02
CA LYS A 84 -9.94 1.79 14.97
C LYS A 84 -10.49 1.82 13.55
N ASP A 85 -9.70 2.31 12.61
CA ASP A 85 -10.08 2.48 11.22
C ASP A 85 -9.05 1.77 10.29
N PHE A 86 -9.45 1.53 9.04
CA PHE A 86 -8.57 1.01 7.99
C PHE A 86 -8.31 2.09 6.95
N TYR A 87 -7.07 2.14 6.48
CA TYR A 87 -6.56 3.13 5.54
C TYR A 87 -5.90 2.41 4.38
N GLN A 88 -6.26 2.77 3.15
CA GLN A 88 -5.67 2.20 1.95
C GLN A 88 -4.28 2.77 1.74
N VAL A 89 -3.26 1.91 1.73
CA VAL A 89 -1.90 2.29 1.34
C VAL A 89 -1.91 2.70 -0.13
N ASP A 90 -1.29 3.84 -0.42
CA ASP A 90 -1.19 4.41 -1.76
C ASP A 90 -0.21 3.61 -2.63
N ALA A 91 -0.53 3.51 -3.91
CA ALA A 91 0.23 2.74 -4.89
C ALA A 91 1.44 3.50 -5.46
N LEU A 92 1.74 4.68 -4.89
CA LEU A 92 2.75 5.63 -5.35
C LEU A 92 3.71 5.99 -4.20
N PRO A 93 4.63 5.08 -3.82
CA PRO A 93 5.65 5.38 -2.82
C PRO A 93 6.55 6.55 -3.25
N ILE A 94 7.06 7.29 -2.27
CA ILE A 94 8.20 8.16 -2.49
C ILE A 94 9.46 7.31 -2.44
N VAL A 95 10.20 7.31 -3.55
CA VAL A 95 11.45 6.55 -3.71
C VAL A 95 12.63 7.51 -3.70
N VAL A 96 13.69 7.12 -3.01
CA VAL A 96 14.98 7.84 -2.99
C VAL A 96 16.10 6.93 -3.46
N THR A 97 17.09 7.50 -4.14
CA THR A 97 18.31 6.79 -4.52
C THR A 97 19.41 7.10 -3.51
N GLU A 98 19.85 6.09 -2.77
CA GLU A 98 20.96 6.18 -1.83
C GLU A 98 22.03 5.14 -2.18
N GLU A 99 23.29 5.55 -2.23
CA GLU A 99 24.42 4.68 -2.59
C GLU A 99 24.23 3.90 -3.92
N GLY A 100 23.47 4.48 -4.86
CA GLY A 100 23.17 3.88 -6.16
C GLY A 100 22.11 2.78 -6.13
N LYS A 101 21.36 2.66 -5.03
CA LYS A 101 20.21 1.77 -4.89
C LYS A 101 18.96 2.57 -4.58
N ASP A 102 17.87 2.22 -5.24
CA ASP A 102 16.57 2.81 -4.98
C ASP A 102 15.92 2.12 -3.78
N ARG A 103 15.32 2.92 -2.90
CA ARG A 103 14.57 2.44 -1.74
C ARG A 103 13.31 3.27 -1.53
N ILE A 104 12.28 2.64 -0.97
CA ILE A 104 11.06 3.34 -0.55
C ILE A 104 11.39 4.13 0.73
N ASP A 105 11.11 5.43 0.71
CA ASP A 105 11.37 6.34 1.83
C ASP A 105 10.09 6.75 2.57
N GLU A 106 8.99 6.95 1.84
CA GLU A 106 7.69 7.32 2.43
C GLU A 106 6.56 6.56 1.72
N LEU A 107 5.77 5.82 2.51
CA LEU A 107 4.47 5.28 2.10
C LEU A 107 3.37 6.10 2.75
N ARG A 108 2.37 6.45 1.95
CA ARG A 108 1.16 7.13 2.43
C ARG A 108 0.00 6.16 2.44
N ALA A 109 -0.93 6.40 3.34
CA ALA A 109 -2.24 5.78 3.37
C ALA A 109 -3.32 6.86 3.42
N LEU A 110 -4.44 6.58 2.80
CA LEU A 110 -5.61 7.46 2.75
C LEU A 110 -6.78 6.75 3.41
N ASP A 111 -7.66 7.51 4.05
CA ASP A 111 -8.94 6.94 4.46
C ASP A 111 -9.74 6.46 3.23
N LEU A 112 -10.54 5.42 3.42
CA LEU A 112 -11.25 4.75 2.33
C LEU A 112 -12.22 5.71 1.63
N GLU A 113 -12.86 6.62 2.36
CA GLU A 113 -13.75 7.63 1.80
C GLU A 113 -13.01 8.55 0.81
N THR A 114 -11.87 9.11 1.21
CA THR A 114 -11.01 9.93 0.35
C THR A 114 -10.53 9.13 -0.86
N ARG A 115 -10.19 7.84 -0.69
CA ARG A 115 -9.78 7.00 -1.81
C ARG A 115 -10.92 6.78 -2.80
N THR A 116 -12.12 6.45 -2.33
CA THR A 116 -13.31 6.31 -3.18
C THR A 116 -13.59 7.60 -3.95
N PHE A 117 -13.50 8.78 -3.32
CA PHE A 117 -13.65 10.06 -4.01
C PHE A 117 -12.61 10.27 -5.12
N ILE A 118 -11.35 9.87 -4.92
CA ILE A 118 -10.31 9.97 -5.95
C ILE A 118 -10.60 9.01 -7.10
N ASP A 119 -10.92 7.75 -6.81
CA ASP A 119 -11.17 6.73 -7.83
C ASP A 119 -12.42 7.09 -8.68
N GLU A 120 -13.49 7.55 -8.04
CA GLU A 120 -14.69 8.05 -8.72
C GLU A 120 -14.42 9.33 -9.51
N GLY A 121 -13.65 10.27 -8.94
CA GLY A 121 -13.25 11.51 -9.61
C GLY A 121 -12.43 11.24 -10.87
N VAL A 122 -11.42 10.37 -10.79
CA VAL A 122 -10.57 9.97 -11.93
C VAL A 122 -11.38 9.21 -12.98
N SER A 123 -12.28 8.32 -12.55
CA SER A 123 -13.18 7.61 -13.47
C SER A 123 -14.07 8.58 -14.26
N ASN A 124 -14.60 9.61 -13.61
CA ASN A 124 -15.41 10.64 -14.26
C ASN A 124 -14.61 11.54 -15.22
N PHE A 125 -13.32 11.75 -15.00
CA PHE A 125 -12.45 12.51 -15.91
C PHE A 125 -12.03 11.71 -17.16
N LYS A 126 -12.04 10.38 -17.11
CA LYS A 126 -11.76 9.52 -18.29
C LYS A 126 -12.95 9.39 -19.26
N VAL A 127 -14.11 9.95 -18.90
CA VAL A 127 -15.30 10.05 -19.78
C VAL A 127 -15.42 11.50 -20.25
N GLY A 128 -14.49 11.94 -21.09
CA GLY A 128 -14.47 13.27 -21.71
C GLY A 128 -13.94 13.22 -23.13
#